data_AF-A0A661J0Q5-F1
#
_entry.id   AF-A0A661J0Q5-F1
#
_cell.length_a   1.000
_cell.length_b   1.000
_cell.length_c   1.000
_cell.angle_alpha   90.00
_cell.angle_beta   90.00
_cell.angle_gamma   90.00
#
_symmetry.space_group_name_H-M   'P 1'
#
loop_
_entity.id
_entity.type
_entity.pdbx_description
1 polymer ?
#
loop_
_entity_poly.entity_id
_entity_poly.type
_entity_poly.pdbx_seq_one_letter_code
_entity_poly.pdbx_strand_id
1 'polypeptide(L)'
;MPIYEYLCKDCGRVSAHLVLKPEGFTPACKHCGGRNLKRIISRVAFLRSEESRLERLTDPSRWGDIEGDPRAFRRWMKEVGTELGEDMGSDEIDQMVEEALKEESPKEEATE
;
A
#
# COMPACT_ATOMS: atom_id res chain seq x y z
N MET A 1 -0.20 26.19 14.46
CA MET A 1 -1.62 25.95 14.78
C MET A 1 -1.98 24.56 14.28
N PRO A 2 -2.07 23.54 15.15
CA PRO A 2 -2.23 22.16 14.72
C PRO A 2 -3.61 21.92 14.11
N ILE A 3 -3.62 21.23 12.96
CA ILE A 3 -4.83 20.67 12.37
C ILE A 3 -4.89 19.20 12.79
N TYR A 4 -6.02 18.80 13.38
CA TYR A 4 -6.28 17.41 13.76
C TYR A 4 -7.41 16.83 12.94
N GLU A 5 -7.22 15.61 12.47
CA GLU A 5 -8.20 14.89 11.69
C GLU A 5 -8.90 13.84 12.55
N TYR A 6 -10.21 13.72 12.38
CA TYR A 6 -11.05 12.80 13.14
C TYR A 6 -11.98 12.04 12.21
N LEU A 7 -11.95 10.71 12.29
CA LEU A 7 -12.92 9.81 11.68
C LEU A 7 -14.14 9.68 12.59
N CYS A 8 -15.32 9.99 12.06
CA CYS A 8 -16.58 9.74 12.75
C CYS A 8 -16.96 8.27 12.65
N LYS A 9 -17.19 7.61 13.78
CA LYS A 9 -17.66 6.21 13.80
C LYS A 9 -19.14 6.06 13.47
N ASP A 10 -19.92 7.13 13.54
CA ASP A 10 -21.36 7.11 13.28
C ASP A 10 -21.67 7.28 11.78
N CYS A 11 -20.97 8.17 11.07
CA CYS A 11 -21.21 8.45 9.64
C CYS A 11 -20.04 8.10 8.71
N GLY A 12 -18.90 7.63 9.25
CA GLY A 12 -17.74 7.19 8.47
C GLY A 12 -16.92 8.32 7.81
N ARG A 13 -17.32 9.59 7.96
CA ARG A 13 -16.63 10.73 7.34
C ARG A 13 -15.50 11.28 8.20
N VAL A 14 -14.46 11.79 7.54
CA VAL A 14 -13.32 12.46 8.17
C VAL A 14 -13.59 13.95 8.29
N SER A 15 -13.25 14.54 9.42
CA SER A 15 -13.34 15.98 9.66
C SER A 15 -12.01 16.53 10.20
N ALA A 16 -11.51 17.59 9.57
CA ALA A 16 -10.33 18.33 10.02
C ALA A 16 -10.74 19.47 10.95
N HIS A 17 -10.08 19.59 12.11
CA HIS A 17 -10.33 20.61 13.13
C HIS A 17 -9.07 21.41 13.38
N LEU A 18 -9.21 22.73 13.29
CA LEU A 18 -8.15 23.67 13.60
C LEU A 18 -8.20 23.95 15.10
N VAL A 19 -7.22 23.46 15.85
CA VAL A 19 -7.24 23.55 17.32
C VAL A 19 -6.20 24.57 17.78
N LEU A 20 -6.70 25.71 18.27
CA LEU A 20 -5.86 26.79 18.81
C LEU A 20 -5.32 26.47 20.20
N LYS A 21 -6.16 25.88 21.06
CA LYS A 21 -5.84 25.43 22.42
C LYS A 21 -6.41 24.02 22.61
N PRO A 22 -5.58 23.01 22.90
CA PRO A 22 -6.08 21.65 23.08
C PRO A 22 -6.86 21.47 24.38
N GLU A 23 -6.65 22.33 25.39
CA GLU A 23 -7.33 22.26 26.67
C GLU A 23 -8.84 22.54 26.49
N GLY A 24 -9.68 21.57 26.85
CA GLY A 24 -11.14 21.69 26.77
C GLY A 24 -11.71 21.55 25.35
N PHE A 25 -10.91 21.22 24.34
CA PHE A 25 -11.41 21.00 22.99
C PHE A 25 -12.17 19.66 22.89
N THR A 26 -13.48 19.74 22.68
CA THR A 26 -14.34 18.58 22.40
C THR A 26 -14.69 18.52 20.92
N PRO A 27 -14.14 17.57 20.14
CA PRO A 27 -14.44 17.49 18.72
C PRO A 27 -15.87 17.00 18.48
N ALA A 28 -16.53 17.56 17.47
CA ALA A 28 -17.82 17.09 16.95
C ALA A 28 -17.72 16.89 15.44
N CYS A 29 -18.42 15.89 14.90
CA CYS A 29 -18.38 15.62 13.47
C CYS A 29 -19.01 16.79 12.71
N LYS A 30 -18.28 17.35 11.72
CA LYS A 30 -18.78 18.43 10.85
C LYS A 30 -19.93 18.02 9.92
N HIS A 31 -20.24 16.73 9.82
CA HIS A 31 -21.26 16.20 8.92
C HIS A 31 -22.55 15.79 9.64
N CYS A 32 -22.44 15.06 10.76
CA CYS A 32 -23.62 14.56 11.49
C CYS A 32 -23.74 15.10 12.92
N GLY A 33 -22.78 15.89 13.41
CA GLY A 33 -22.76 16.38 14.79
C GLY A 33 -22.42 15.34 15.87
N GLY A 34 -22.22 14.08 15.49
CA GLY A 34 -21.84 13.00 16.39
C GLY A 34 -20.53 13.26 17.14
N ARG A 35 -20.45 12.78 18.38
CA ARG A 35 -19.28 12.92 19.27
C ARG A 35 -18.40 11.67 19.31
N ASN A 36 -18.83 10.58 18.67
CA ASN A 36 -18.07 9.34 18.58
C ASN A 36 -17.00 9.44 17.48
N LEU A 37 -15.89 10.07 17.83
CA LEU A 37 -14.80 10.40 16.91
C LEU A 37 -13.51 9.69 17.32
N LYS A 38 -12.76 9.22 16.33
CA LYS A 38 -11.40 8.70 16.50
C LYS A 38 -10.42 9.64 15.79
N ARG A 39 -9.42 10.16 16.52
CA ARG A 39 -8.34 10.92 15.90
C ARG A 39 -7.55 10.02 14.95
N ILE A 40 -7.27 10.50 13.75
CA ILE A 40 -6.48 9.81 12.73
C ILE A 40 -5.31 10.68 12.27
N ILE A 41 -4.37 10.05 11.58
CA ILE A 41 -3.26 10.71 10.91
C ILE A 41 -3.40 10.40 9.43
N SER A 42 -3.38 11.42 8.58
CA SER A 42 -3.39 11.26 7.13
C SER A 42 -2.27 10.35 6.64
N ARG A 43 -2.51 9.69 5.50
CA ARG A 43 -1.44 8.97 4.79
C ARG A 43 -0.38 9.98 4.38
N VAL A 44 0.87 9.66 4.67
CA VAL A 44 2.04 10.46 4.31
C VAL A 44 2.90 9.66 3.33
N ALA A 45 3.47 10.36 2.35
CA ALA A 45 4.50 9.80 1.49
C ALA A 45 5.87 10.26 2.02
N PHE A 46 6.79 9.33 2.22
CA PHE A 46 8.16 9.64 2.61
C PHE A 46 9.07 9.51 1.39
N LEU A 47 9.89 10.53 1.14
CA LEU A 47 10.98 10.42 0.17
C LEU A 47 12.07 9.54 0.77
N ARG A 48 12.48 8.50 0.04
CA ARG A 48 13.57 7.60 0.43
C ARG A 48 14.83 7.95 -0.33
N SER A 49 16.00 7.75 0.29
CA SER A 49 17.28 7.79 -0.41
C SER A 49 17.37 6.63 -1.39
N GLU A 50 18.18 6.76 -2.44
CA GLU A 50 18.42 5.68 -3.40
C GLU A 50 19.01 4.43 -2.71
N GLU A 51 19.89 4.62 -1.74
CA GLU A 51 20.43 3.53 -0.91
C GLU A 51 19.33 2.74 -0.18
N SER A 52 18.36 3.44 0.43
CA SER A 52 17.23 2.79 1.12
C SER A 52 16.26 2.11 0.14
N ARG A 53 16.17 2.58 -1.10
CA ARG A 53 15.41 1.90 -2.17
C ARG A 53 16.09 0.60 -2.57
N LEU A 54 17.42 0.62 -2.72
CA LEU A 54 18.21 -0.55 -3.12
C LEU A 54 18.24 -1.64 -2.03
N GLU A 55 18.41 -1.25 -0.76
CA GLU A 55 18.39 -2.18 0.39
C GLU A 55 17.06 -2.95 0.48
N ARG A 56 15.96 -2.34 0.04
CA ARG A 56 14.65 -2.97 0.02
C ARG A 56 14.47 -4.00 -1.08
N LEU A 57 15.15 -3.82 -2.21
CA LEU A 57 15.16 -4.80 -3.30
C LEU A 57 15.87 -6.07 -2.87
N THR A 58 16.90 -5.95 -2.05
CA THR A 58 17.76 -7.05 -1.61
C THR A 58 17.30 -7.73 -0.32
N ASP A 59 16.20 -7.30 0.31
CA ASP A 59 15.70 -7.88 1.57
C ASP A 59 14.94 -9.21 1.33
N PRO A 60 15.50 -10.36 1.73
CA PRO A 60 14.88 -11.67 1.53
C PRO A 60 13.56 -11.83 2.28
N SER A 61 13.36 -11.06 3.36
CA SER A 61 12.13 -11.10 4.17
C SER A 61 10.91 -10.60 3.40
N ARG A 62 11.14 -9.83 2.32
CA ARG A 62 10.11 -9.21 1.48
C ARG A 62 9.76 -10.07 0.27
N TRP A 63 10.61 -11.04 -0.03
CA TRP A 63 10.47 -11.95 -1.15
C TRP A 63 9.43 -13.04 -0.91
N GLY A 64 8.93 -13.23 0.32
CA GLY A 64 7.82 -14.17 0.58
C GLY A 64 8.06 -15.55 -0.05
N ASP A 65 6.99 -16.20 -0.52
CA ASP A 65 7.06 -17.43 -1.33
C ASP A 65 6.94 -17.09 -2.82
N ILE A 66 7.91 -16.35 -3.36
CA ILE A 66 7.94 -15.99 -4.80
C ILE A 66 7.98 -17.23 -5.69
N GLU A 67 8.72 -18.26 -5.27
CA GLU A 67 8.94 -19.47 -6.07
C GLU A 67 7.68 -20.35 -6.17
N GLY A 68 6.76 -20.28 -5.20
CA GLY A 68 5.56 -21.11 -5.16
C GLY A 68 4.23 -20.42 -5.48
N ASP A 69 4.15 -19.08 -5.47
CA ASP A 69 2.88 -18.34 -5.63
C ASP A 69 2.95 -17.23 -6.71
N PRO A 70 2.17 -17.34 -7.82
CA PRO A 70 2.07 -16.30 -8.85
C PRO A 70 1.58 -14.95 -8.33
N ARG A 71 0.86 -14.91 -7.21
CA ARG A 71 0.46 -13.65 -6.54
C ARG A 71 1.61 -13.04 -5.75
N ALA A 72 2.52 -13.85 -5.22
CA ALA A 72 3.74 -13.38 -4.58
C ALA A 72 4.70 -12.79 -5.61
N PHE A 73 4.93 -13.49 -6.73
CA PHE A 73 5.76 -12.98 -7.83
C PHE A 73 5.26 -11.64 -8.40
N ARG A 74 3.94 -11.49 -8.63
CA ARG A 74 3.35 -10.20 -9.07
C ARG A 74 3.59 -9.06 -8.09
N ARG A 75 3.41 -9.31 -6.79
CA ARG A 75 3.63 -8.30 -5.75
C ARG A 75 5.09 -7.88 -5.70
N TRP A 76 6.01 -8.84 -5.85
CA TRP A 76 7.44 -8.58 -5.92
C TRP A 76 7.81 -7.76 -7.16
N MET A 77 7.38 -8.17 -8.37
CA MET A 77 7.63 -7.42 -9.62
C MET A 77 7.16 -5.96 -9.52
N LYS A 78 5.96 -5.73 -8.97
CA LYS A 78 5.41 -4.38 -8.77
C LYS A 78 6.24 -3.55 -7.79
N GLU A 79 6.70 -4.17 -6.70
CA GLU A 79 7.57 -3.50 -5.73
C GLU A 79 8.93 -3.16 -6.36
N VAL A 80 9.50 -4.07 -7.15
CA VAL A 80 10.75 -3.87 -7.88
C VAL A 80 10.66 -2.70 -8.86
N GLY A 81 9.62 -2.65 -9.71
CA GLY A 81 9.41 -1.54 -10.65
C GLY A 81 9.26 -0.19 -9.94
N THR A 82 8.47 -0.17 -8.86
CA THR A 82 8.31 1.04 -8.02
C THR A 82 9.63 1.53 -7.45
N GLU A 83 10.49 0.62 -6.96
CA GLU A 83 11.79 0.96 -6.38
C GLU A 83 12.86 1.26 -7.45
N LEU A 84 12.71 0.83 -8.71
CA LEU A 84 13.54 1.25 -9.85
C LEU A 84 13.06 2.54 -10.52
N GLY A 85 11.87 3.03 -10.18
CA GLY A 85 11.30 4.26 -10.73
C GLY A 85 10.77 4.09 -12.16
N GLU A 86 10.67 2.85 -12.61
CA GLU A 86 9.93 2.47 -13.81
C GLU A 86 8.49 2.21 -13.37
N ASP A 87 7.58 3.10 -13.75
CA ASP A 87 6.15 2.90 -13.53
C ASP A 87 5.67 1.86 -14.56
N MET A 88 6.14 0.62 -14.42
CA MET A 88 5.68 -0.52 -15.22
C MET A 88 4.18 -0.64 -14.98
N GLY A 89 3.40 -0.48 -16.03
CA GLY A 89 1.95 -0.50 -15.93
C GLY A 89 1.48 -1.82 -15.31
N SER A 90 0.40 -1.79 -14.52
CA SER A 90 -0.19 -3.04 -13.99
C SER A 90 -0.41 -4.07 -15.08
N ASP A 91 -0.81 -3.60 -16.26
CA ASP A 91 -1.16 -4.43 -17.40
C ASP A 91 0.07 -5.07 -18.07
N GLU A 92 1.25 -4.43 -17.99
CA GLU A 92 2.51 -4.97 -18.50
C GLU A 92 3.06 -6.05 -17.56
N ILE A 93 2.98 -5.79 -16.24
CA ILE A 93 3.37 -6.78 -15.22
C ILE A 93 2.46 -8.01 -15.29
N ASP A 94 1.14 -7.80 -15.42
CA ASP A 94 0.19 -8.91 -15.52
C ASP A 94 0.43 -9.75 -16.78
N GLN A 95 0.77 -9.13 -17.92
CA GLN A 95 1.15 -9.85 -19.15
C GLN A 95 2.42 -10.69 -18.96
N MET A 96 3.48 -10.10 -18.40
CA MET A 96 4.74 -10.84 -18.13
C MET A 96 4.53 -12.02 -17.17
N VAL A 97 3.67 -11.85 -16.16
CA VAL A 97 3.33 -12.95 -15.24
C VAL A 97 2.51 -14.02 -15.95
N GLU A 98 1.52 -13.64 -16.77
CA GLU A 98 0.77 -14.61 -17.55
C GLU A 98 1.66 -15.40 -18.53
N GLU A 99 2.66 -14.75 -19.13
CA GLU A 99 3.65 -15.41 -19.98
C GLU A 99 4.52 -16.39 -19.17
N ALA A 100 5.06 -15.98 -18.02
CA ALA A 100 5.84 -16.87 -17.14
C ALA A 100 5.03 -18.11 -16.69
N LEU A 101 3.74 -17.93 -16.38
CA LEU A 101 2.85 -19.05 -16.02
C LEU A 101 2.57 -20.00 -17.19
N LYS A 102 2.50 -19.46 -18.42
CA LYS A 102 2.37 -20.28 -19.64
C LYS A 102 3.66 -21.03 -19.96
N GLU A 103 4.83 -20.50 -19.56
CA GLU A 103 6.12 -21.18 -19.72
C GLU A 103 6.32 -22.31 -18.68
N GLU A 104 5.74 -22.19 -17.49
CA GLU A 104 5.80 -23.23 -16.44
C GLU A 104 4.81 -24.41 -16.64
N SER A 105 3.92 -24.37 -17.63
CA SER A 105 3.00 -25.48 -17.94
C SER A 105 2.70 -25.58 -19.45
N PRO A 106 3.11 -26.63 -20.22
CA PRO A 106 3.45 -28.02 -19.83
C PRO A 106 4.76 -28.59 -20.45
N LYS A 107 5.58 -29.25 -19.63
CA LYS A 107 6.56 -30.27 -20.05
C LYS A 107 6.54 -31.51 -19.14
N GLU A 108 5.37 -31.90 -18.64
CA GLU A 108 5.17 -33.22 -18.03
C GLU A 108 3.82 -33.76 -18.50
N GLU A 109 3.85 -34.66 -19.50
CA GLU A 109 2.90 -35.74 -19.79
C GLU A 109 3.05 -36.21 -21.25
N ALA A 110 4.12 -36.98 -21.51
CA ALA A 110 4.19 -37.93 -22.62
C ALA A 110 5.28 -38.97 -22.29
N THR A 111 4.95 -39.94 -21.44
CA THR A 111 5.67 -41.22 -21.40
C THR A 111 4.71 -42.29 -21.92
N GLU A 112 5.15 -42.92 -23.00
CA GLU A 112 4.56 -44.11 -23.62
C GLU A 112 4.99 -45.37 -22.86
#